data_AF-A0A928DBV4-F1
#
_entry.id   AF-A0A928DBV4-F1
#
_cell.length_a   1.000
_cell.length_b   1.000
_cell.length_c   1.000
_cell.angle_alpha   90.00
_cell.angle_beta   90.00
_cell.angle_gamma   90.00
#
_symmetry.space_group_name_H-M   'P 1'
#
loop_
_entity.id
_entity.type
_entity.pdbx_description
1 polymer ?
#
loop_
_entity_poly.entity_id
_entity_poly.type
_entity_poly.pdbx_seq_one_letter_code
_entity_poly.pdbx_strand_id
1 'polypeptide(L)'
;MFKKTIMVLAAAAVLAGFTACSSLETAPQLNNLKLTTNPNVTSVAHLNGQVWGVYFLNLLPLFTGNTAKVGQSVVFKDTVKVENAVRMITKKASSLDATTVTDLQSTRSDFWIFPFTIKTIDISGNAVK
;
A
#
# COMPACT_ATOMS: atom_id res chain seq x y z
N MET A 1 -18.32 -31.60 16.79
CA MET A 1 -18.51 -30.13 16.67
C MET A 1 -17.22 -29.35 16.93
N PHE A 2 -16.46 -29.68 17.98
CA PHE A 2 -15.18 -29.04 18.34
C PHE A 2 -14.16 -28.90 17.19
N LYS A 3 -13.98 -29.94 16.34
CA LYS A 3 -13.07 -29.87 15.18
C LYS A 3 -13.46 -28.80 14.15
N LYS A 4 -14.77 -28.58 13.92
CA LYS A 4 -15.27 -27.55 12.99
C LYS A 4 -15.05 -26.15 13.58
N THR A 5 -15.26 -25.99 14.89
CA THR A 5 -15.05 -24.72 15.59
C THR A 5 -13.56 -24.34 15.65
N ILE A 6 -12.67 -25.30 15.91
CA ILE A 6 -11.20 -25.08 15.88
C ILE A 6 -10.75 -24.70 14.46
N MET A 7 -11.30 -25.35 13.43
CA MET A 7 -10.96 -25.02 12.04
C MET A 7 -11.41 -23.60 11.64
N VAL A 8 -12.60 -23.18 12.10
CA VAL A 8 -13.09 -21.81 11.87
C VAL A 8 -12.26 -20.78 12.66
N LEU A 9 -11.87 -21.07 13.90
CA LEU A 9 -11.00 -20.21 14.70
C LEU A 9 -9.59 -20.10 14.11
N ALA A 10 -9.03 -21.19 13.61
CA ALA A 10 -7.75 -21.18 12.92
C ALA A 10 -7.83 -20.39 11.60
N ALA A 11 -8.90 -20.56 10.83
CA ALA A 11 -9.14 -19.76 9.63
C ALA A 11 -9.31 -18.27 9.96
N ALA A 12 -10.05 -17.94 11.01
CA ALA A 12 -10.22 -16.56 11.48
C ALA A 12 -8.91 -15.96 12.01
N ALA A 13 -8.07 -16.73 12.70
CA ALA A 13 -6.77 -16.27 13.18
C ALA A 13 -5.77 -16.04 12.03
N VAL A 14 -5.77 -16.91 11.02
CA VAL A 14 -4.99 -16.71 9.79
C VAL A 14 -5.48 -15.46 9.05
N LEU A 15 -6.80 -15.29 8.90
CA LEU A 15 -7.38 -14.10 8.27
C LEU A 15 -7.10 -12.81 9.08
N ALA A 16 -7.08 -12.89 10.41
CA ALA A 16 -6.70 -11.78 11.28
C ALA A 16 -5.21 -11.44 11.21
N GLY A 17 -4.34 -12.42 10.93
CA GLY A 17 -2.91 -12.22 10.69
C GLY A 17 -2.60 -11.50 9.38
N PHE A 18 -3.46 -11.66 8.36
CA PHE A 18 -3.35 -10.97 7.08
C PHE A 18 -4.37 -9.84 6.97
N THR A 19 -4.21 -8.81 7.81
CA THR A 19 -4.94 -7.55 7.57
C THR A 19 -4.43 -6.95 6.27
N ALA A 20 -5.17 -7.17 5.17
CA ALA A 20 -4.86 -6.59 3.87
C ALA A 20 -5.10 -5.08 3.94
N CYS A 21 -4.16 -4.35 4.54
CA CYS A 21 -4.21 -2.92 4.71
C CYS A 21 -3.36 -2.23 3.64
N SER A 22 -3.53 -0.93 3.54
CA SER A 22 -2.55 -0.08 2.87
C SER A 22 -1.76 0.69 3.92
N SER A 23 -0.46 0.83 3.74
CA SER A 23 0.43 1.60 4.59
C SER A 23 1.08 2.73 3.78
N LEU A 24 1.48 3.79 4.49
CA LEU A 24 2.19 4.91 3.91
C LEU A 24 3.09 5.55 4.96
N GLU A 25 4.37 5.59 4.66
CA GLU A 25 5.42 6.16 5.48
C GLU A 25 5.95 7.44 4.83
N THR A 26 6.43 8.35 5.66
CA THR A 26 6.96 9.65 5.24
C THR A 26 8.27 9.88 5.98
N ALA A 27 9.34 10.12 5.23
CA ALA A 27 10.67 10.43 5.75
C ALA A 27 11.03 11.88 5.37
N PRO A 28 10.73 12.86 6.25
CA PRO A 28 11.01 14.28 5.98
C PRO A 28 12.43 14.71 6.38
N GLN A 29 13.14 13.93 7.21
CA GLN A 29 14.50 14.25 7.62
C GLN A 29 15.51 13.72 6.61
N LEU A 30 16.23 14.62 5.96
CA LEU A 30 17.10 14.32 4.82
C LEU A 30 18.59 14.58 5.07
N ASN A 31 19.00 14.85 6.32
CA ASN A 31 20.40 15.08 6.69
C ASN A 31 21.14 16.08 5.77
N ASN A 32 20.50 17.22 5.46
CA ASN A 32 21.00 18.27 4.55
C ASN A 32 21.19 17.85 3.08
N LEU A 33 20.61 16.73 2.65
CA LEU A 33 20.58 16.30 1.25
C LEU A 33 19.31 16.77 0.54
N LYS A 34 19.40 16.87 -0.80
CA LYS A 34 18.25 17.12 -1.67
C LYS A 34 17.82 15.81 -2.36
N LEU A 35 16.51 15.64 -2.52
CA LEU A 35 15.90 14.55 -3.28
C LEU A 35 15.76 14.85 -4.77
N THR A 36 16.28 16.00 -5.21
CA THR A 36 16.22 16.44 -6.60
C THR A 36 17.50 17.18 -6.99
N THR A 37 17.87 17.07 -8.25
CA THR A 37 19.00 17.81 -8.84
C THR A 37 18.62 19.25 -9.22
N ASN A 38 17.33 19.60 -9.21
CA ASN A 38 16.89 20.95 -9.53
C ASN A 38 17.21 21.91 -8.36
N PRO A 39 18.05 22.95 -8.58
CA PRO A 39 18.47 23.84 -7.50
C PRO A 39 17.32 24.71 -6.97
N ASN A 40 16.31 25.00 -7.80
CA ASN A 40 15.19 25.89 -7.49
C ASN A 40 14.02 25.19 -6.77
N VAL A 41 14.15 23.89 -6.50
CA VAL A 41 13.12 23.06 -5.90
C VAL A 41 13.57 22.61 -4.50
N THR A 42 12.64 22.65 -3.56
CA THR A 42 12.83 22.26 -2.17
C THR A 42 12.40 20.82 -1.96
N SER A 43 13.23 20.02 -1.29
CA SER A 43 12.87 18.65 -0.92
C SER A 43 11.95 18.65 0.28
N VAL A 44 10.80 17.95 0.19
CA VAL A 44 9.80 17.90 1.24
C VAL A 44 9.93 16.61 2.05
N ALA A 45 9.84 15.45 1.39
CA ALA A 45 9.97 14.15 2.03
C ALA A 45 10.15 13.03 1.01
N HIS A 46 10.79 11.94 1.42
CA HIS A 46 10.63 10.66 0.73
C HIS A 46 9.36 9.97 1.23
N LEU A 47 8.58 9.40 0.31
CA LEU A 47 7.35 8.69 0.58
C LEU A 47 7.49 7.24 0.16
N ASN A 48 7.05 6.32 1.01
CA ASN A 48 6.99 4.90 0.70
C ASN A 48 5.62 4.37 1.12
N GLY A 49 4.95 3.64 0.25
CA GLY A 49 3.61 3.12 0.48
C GLY A 49 3.47 1.71 -0.02
N GLN A 50 2.51 1.00 0.58
CA GLN A 50 2.20 -0.37 0.23
C GLN A 50 0.70 -0.60 0.22
N VAL A 51 0.22 -1.45 -0.68
CA VAL A 51 -1.19 -1.85 -0.77
C VAL A 51 -1.25 -3.36 -0.89
N TRP A 52 -1.89 -4.02 0.06
CA TRP A 52 -2.07 -5.48 0.07
C TRP A 52 -3.48 -5.89 -0.35
N GLY A 53 -3.63 -7.10 -0.85
CA GLY A 53 -4.92 -7.74 -1.05
C GLY A 53 -4.85 -9.25 -1.04
N VAL A 54 -5.90 -9.86 -0.49
CA VAL A 54 -6.12 -11.31 -0.51
C VAL A 54 -7.26 -11.59 -1.47
N TYR A 55 -7.01 -12.49 -2.42
CA TYR A 55 -7.93 -12.88 -3.49
C TYR A 55 -8.26 -14.36 -3.36
N PHE A 56 -9.50 -14.74 -3.61
CA PHE A 56 -9.91 -16.13 -3.78
C PHE A 56 -9.85 -16.52 -5.26
N LEU A 57 -9.20 -17.65 -5.54
CA LEU A 57 -8.96 -18.17 -6.90
C LEU A 57 -8.37 -17.13 -7.86
N ASN A 58 -7.54 -16.22 -7.34
CA ASN A 58 -6.94 -15.10 -8.07
C ASN A 58 -7.93 -14.08 -8.70
N LEU A 59 -9.25 -14.29 -8.57
CA LEU A 59 -10.29 -13.48 -9.21
C LEU A 59 -11.04 -12.60 -8.21
N LEU A 60 -11.54 -13.18 -7.12
CA LEU A 60 -12.44 -12.47 -6.20
C LEU A 60 -11.63 -11.78 -5.11
N PRO A 61 -11.54 -10.43 -5.07
CA PRO A 61 -10.90 -9.73 -3.97
C PRO A 61 -11.70 -9.98 -2.70
N LEU A 62 -11.13 -10.65 -1.70
CA LEU A 62 -11.78 -10.83 -0.40
C LEU A 62 -11.57 -9.58 0.45
N PHE A 63 -10.30 -9.21 0.63
CA PHE A 63 -9.86 -8.07 1.43
C PHE A 63 -8.75 -7.34 0.69
N THR A 64 -8.82 -6.01 0.63
CA THR A 64 -7.76 -5.19 0.03
C THR A 64 -7.54 -3.90 0.81
N GLY A 65 -6.34 -3.33 0.73
CA GLY A 65 -5.96 -2.11 1.44
C GLY A 65 -6.73 -0.89 0.94
N ASN A 66 -7.21 -0.04 1.84
CA ASN A 66 -7.96 1.16 1.47
C ASN A 66 -7.03 2.33 1.15
N THR A 67 -6.70 2.49 -0.13
CA THR A 67 -5.85 3.61 -0.61
C THR A 67 -6.43 5.00 -0.40
N ALA A 68 -7.74 5.12 -0.13
CA ALA A 68 -8.38 6.39 0.23
C ALA A 68 -8.33 6.69 1.75
N LYS A 69 -8.24 5.65 2.58
CA LYS A 69 -8.14 5.69 4.04
C LYS A 69 -7.04 4.73 4.52
N VAL A 70 -5.79 5.20 4.45
CA VAL A 70 -4.59 4.42 4.81
C VAL A 70 -4.75 3.79 6.20
N GLY A 71 -4.27 2.56 6.38
CA GLY A 71 -4.41 1.75 7.59
C GLY A 71 -5.69 0.93 7.65
N GLN A 72 -6.62 1.11 6.70
CA GLN A 72 -7.88 0.35 6.66
C GLN A 72 -7.89 -0.68 5.53
N SER A 73 -8.83 -1.61 5.63
CA SER A 73 -9.15 -2.59 4.58
C SER A 73 -10.55 -2.34 4.03
N VAL A 74 -10.79 -2.77 2.79
CA VAL A 74 -12.11 -2.85 2.18
C VAL A 74 -12.37 -4.29 1.74
N VAL A 75 -13.63 -4.72 1.83
CA VAL A 75 -14.08 -6.08 1.51
C VAL A 75 -14.70 -6.08 0.11
N PHE A 76 -14.47 -7.13 -0.68
CA PHE A 76 -15.07 -7.32 -2.01
C PHE A 76 -14.84 -6.17 -3.01
N LYS A 77 -13.73 -5.44 -2.85
CA LYS A 77 -13.33 -4.36 -3.75
C LYS A 77 -11.87 -4.53 -4.10
N ASP A 78 -11.54 -4.47 -5.38
CA ASP A 78 -10.15 -4.45 -5.83
C ASP A 78 -9.58 -3.03 -5.77
N THR A 79 -8.70 -2.80 -4.81
CA THR A 79 -7.92 -1.56 -4.67
C THR A 79 -6.45 -1.75 -5.00
N VAL A 80 -5.97 -2.99 -5.22
CA VAL A 80 -4.55 -3.33 -5.44
C VAL A 80 -4.20 -3.04 -6.91
N LYS A 81 -4.25 -1.76 -7.26
CA LYS A 81 -3.98 -1.23 -8.59
C LYS A 81 -2.95 -0.12 -8.51
N VAL A 82 -2.03 -0.07 -9.48
CA VAL A 82 -0.94 0.92 -9.50
C VAL A 82 -1.52 2.33 -9.45
N GLU A 83 -2.57 2.60 -10.21
CA GLU A 83 -3.28 3.90 -10.20
C GLU A 83 -3.75 4.31 -8.80
N ASN A 84 -4.27 3.37 -8.02
CA ASN A 84 -4.72 3.65 -6.65
C ASN A 84 -3.55 3.93 -5.71
N ALA A 85 -2.44 3.21 -5.87
CA ALA A 85 -1.21 3.44 -5.11
C ALA A 85 -0.59 4.81 -5.46
N VAL A 86 -0.55 5.17 -6.74
CA VAL A 86 -0.10 6.49 -7.22
C VAL A 86 -0.98 7.60 -6.65
N ARG A 87 -2.32 7.43 -6.68
CA ARG A 87 -3.25 8.40 -6.09
C ARG A 87 -3.03 8.54 -4.57
N MET A 88 -2.75 7.44 -3.87
CA MET A 88 -2.48 7.45 -2.43
C MET A 88 -1.22 8.25 -2.10
N ILE A 89 -0.09 7.97 -2.78
CA ILE A 89 1.19 8.65 -2.49
C ILE A 89 1.16 10.12 -2.91
N THR A 90 0.56 10.45 -4.05
CA THR A 90 0.43 11.84 -4.53
C THR A 90 -0.51 12.67 -3.64
N LYS A 91 -1.59 12.07 -3.13
CA LYS A 91 -2.46 12.73 -2.14
C LYS A 91 -1.69 13.06 -0.86
N LYS A 92 -0.82 12.16 -0.40
CA LYS A 92 0.04 12.42 0.76
C LYS A 92 1.08 13.50 0.47
N ALA A 93 1.74 13.47 -0.68
CA ALA A 93 2.67 14.51 -1.10
C ALA A 93 1.99 15.90 -1.10
N SER A 94 0.80 15.99 -1.69
CA SER A 94 0.01 17.23 -1.69
C SER A 94 -0.36 17.69 -0.28
N SER A 95 -0.67 16.78 0.65
CA SER A 95 -0.91 17.15 2.06
C SER A 95 0.32 17.64 2.83
N LEU A 96 1.52 17.49 2.24
CA LEU A 96 2.78 18.00 2.76
C LEU A 96 3.24 19.26 2.01
N ASP A 97 2.32 19.93 1.31
CA ASP A 97 2.57 21.12 0.47
C ASP A 97 3.55 20.90 -0.70
N ALA A 98 3.82 19.65 -1.08
CA ALA A 98 4.60 19.34 -2.27
C ALA A 98 3.76 19.58 -3.53
N THR A 99 4.41 20.07 -4.58
CA THR A 99 3.80 20.36 -5.89
C THR A 99 4.11 19.27 -6.91
N THR A 100 5.20 18.52 -6.69
CA THR A 100 5.70 17.49 -7.60
C THR A 100 6.13 16.25 -6.82
N VAL A 101 5.94 15.07 -7.42
CA VAL A 101 6.55 13.82 -6.95
C VAL A 101 7.53 13.34 -8.02
N THR A 102 8.82 13.27 -7.70
CA THR A 102 9.87 12.75 -8.58
C THR A 102 10.24 11.31 -8.23
N ASP A 103 10.94 10.64 -9.15
CA ASP A 103 11.49 9.29 -8.95
C ASP A 103 10.44 8.28 -8.48
N LEU A 104 9.23 8.40 -9.02
CA LEU A 104 8.11 7.55 -8.66
C LEU A 104 8.38 6.12 -9.18
N GLN A 105 8.48 5.16 -8.26
CA GLN A 105 8.68 3.76 -8.58
C GLN A 105 7.53 2.94 -8.01
N SER A 106 7.06 1.96 -8.77
CA SER A 106 6.08 0.99 -8.29
C SER A 106 6.46 -0.42 -8.67
N THR A 107 6.32 -1.35 -7.74
CA THR A 107 6.50 -2.79 -7.95
C THR A 107 5.22 -3.50 -7.60
N ARG A 108 4.80 -4.42 -8.47
CA ARG A 108 3.66 -5.31 -8.21
C ARG A 108 4.17 -6.72 -8.05
N SER A 109 3.71 -7.38 -6.99
CA SER A 109 4.07 -8.76 -6.69
C SER A 109 2.82 -9.57 -6.36
N ASP A 110 2.77 -10.80 -6.85
CA ASP A 110 1.67 -11.73 -6.60
C ASP A 110 2.26 -13.02 -6.00
N PHE A 111 1.74 -13.47 -4.85
CA PHE A 111 2.14 -14.70 -4.17
C PHE A 111 0.94 -15.64 -4.05
N TRP A 112 1.06 -16.84 -4.61
CA TRP A 112 -0.03 -17.81 -4.65
C TRP A 112 0.11 -18.85 -3.54
N ILE A 113 -0.92 -18.96 -2.71
CA ILE A 113 -1.14 -20.05 -1.75
C ILE A 113 -2.51 -20.67 -2.02
N PHE A 114 -2.60 -21.71 -2.86
CA PHE A 114 -3.89 -22.27 -3.28
C PHE A 114 -4.84 -22.54 -2.09
N PRO A 115 -6.10 -22.05 -2.12
CA PRO A 115 -6.81 -21.36 -3.22
C PRO A 115 -6.71 -19.82 -3.22
N PHE A 116 -5.88 -19.23 -2.37
CA PHE A 116 -5.73 -17.78 -2.20
C PHE A 116 -4.54 -17.19 -2.97
N THR A 117 -4.64 -15.93 -3.35
CA THR A 117 -3.53 -15.15 -3.91
C THR A 117 -3.37 -13.87 -3.10
N ILE A 118 -2.17 -13.61 -2.62
CA ILE A 118 -1.79 -12.35 -2.00
C ILE A 118 -1.22 -11.48 -3.12
N LYS A 119 -1.80 -10.30 -3.33
CA LYS A 119 -1.29 -9.30 -4.28
C LYS A 119 -0.80 -8.10 -3.50
N THR A 120 0.36 -7.57 -3.87
CA THR A 120 0.94 -6.38 -3.26
C THR A 120 1.34 -5.39 -4.32
N ILE A 121 1.24 -4.11 -3.97
CA ILE A 121 1.88 -3.01 -4.69
C ILE A 121 2.72 -2.25 -3.69
N ASP A 122 4.01 -2.17 -3.96
CA ASP A 122 4.96 -1.28 -3.32
C ASP A 122 5.09 -0.04 -4.19
N ILE A 123 5.08 1.15 -3.60
CA ILE A 123 5.25 2.41 -4.31
C ILE A 123 6.13 3.36 -3.50
N SER A 124 7.09 4.02 -4.14
CA SER A 124 7.93 5.04 -3.52
C SER A 124 8.06 6.26 -4.43
N GLY A 125 8.41 7.40 -3.83
CA GLY A 125 8.65 8.63 -4.58
C GLY A 125 9.10 9.77 -3.68
N ASN A 126 9.66 10.80 -4.31
CA ASN A 126 10.20 11.97 -3.64
C ASN A 126 9.25 13.16 -3.79
N ALA A 127 8.68 13.63 -2.68
CA ALA A 127 7.85 14.82 -2.65
C ALA A 127 8.73 16.08 -2.63
N VAL A 128 8.51 16.98 -3.58
CA VAL A 128 9.28 18.22 -3.73
C VAL A 128 8.37 19.42 -4.03
N LYS A 129 8.85 20.64 -3.72
CA LYS A 129 8.12 21.90 -3.85
C LYS A 129 8.89 22.93 -4.66
#